data_AF-A0A222EZN8-F1
#
_entry.id   AF-A0A222EZN8-F1
#
_cell.length_a   1.000
_cell.length_b   1.000
_cell.length_c   1.000
_cell.angle_alpha   90.00
_cell.angle_beta   90.00
_cell.angle_gamma   90.00
#
_symmetry.space_group_name_H-M   'P 1'
#
loop_
_entity.id
_entity.type
_entity.pdbx_description
1 polymer ?
#
loop_
_entity_poly.entity_id
_entity_poly.type
_entity_poly.pdbx_seq_one_letter_code
_entity_poly.pdbx_strand_id
1 'polypeptide(L)'
;MMLHNEMLEKPDWVSPPGDTIVSILEEREMSVEQFAKNIGRTAKVAQGIIDGSCTIDVDLARNLAWTLGATENFWMAREYDYRASVARPEEVSVASLSELLHKLPVDDMQKFGWIQNSRSKEEQISDCMAFFGVSTLAQWQGRYDDAFQNASFRKSNAFKSCRIATTAWLRRGEIETQHDHVNDWSPKTLRAQIPHFRRLTCFKSPGLFLPRLKELLADAGVKFAVVRSPKGCSASGAVRVLPNGSPHIQLSFRYLSDDQFWFSLFHEVGHLLLHYESMPILEGENGAEEESEKEANLFAANTIVPIEFQEEMMSLRPEKKAILNFSKKIGIAPGLIVGQLQHQGRIKYSQMQHLKRRYRWES
;
A
#
# COMPACT_ATOMS: atom_id res chain seq x y z
N MET A 1 -11.39 -41.69 33.76
CA MET A 1 -12.58 -41.51 32.90
C MET A 1 -12.37 -40.20 32.15
N MET A 2 -11.73 -40.28 30.97
CA MET A 2 -11.49 -39.12 30.10
C MET A 2 -12.81 -38.77 29.41
N LEU A 3 -13.32 -37.56 29.65
CA LEU A 3 -14.45 -37.02 28.89
C LEU A 3 -13.91 -36.17 27.74
N HIS A 4 -14.55 -36.39 26.60
CA HIS A 4 -14.13 -36.04 25.26
C HIS A 4 -13.98 -34.53 25.05
N ASN A 5 -12.91 -34.18 24.35
CA ASN A 5 -12.68 -32.87 23.75
C ASN A 5 -13.51 -32.81 22.46
N GLU A 6 -14.72 -32.26 22.53
CA GLU A 6 -15.47 -31.90 21.32
C GLU A 6 -14.76 -30.73 20.64
N MET A 7 -14.06 -31.05 19.55
CA MET A 7 -13.50 -30.07 18.62
C MET A 7 -14.66 -29.27 18.01
N LEU A 8 -14.93 -28.09 18.56
CA LEU A 8 -15.75 -27.08 17.90
C LEU A 8 -15.07 -26.72 16.57
N GLU A 9 -15.64 -27.24 15.48
CA GLU A 9 -15.29 -26.91 14.11
C GLU A 9 -15.36 -25.39 13.91
N LYS A 10 -14.26 -24.82 13.39
CA LYS A 10 -14.16 -23.41 13.04
C LYS A 10 -14.96 -23.17 11.74
N PRO A 11 -15.73 -22.09 11.64
CA PRO A 11 -16.30 -21.68 10.36
C PRO A 11 -15.20 -21.08 9.47
N ASP A 12 -15.02 -21.66 8.27
CA ASP A 12 -14.14 -21.17 7.21
C ASP A 12 -14.77 -19.96 6.52
N TRP A 13 -14.10 -18.80 6.55
CA TRP A 13 -14.62 -17.54 5.99
C TRP A 13 -13.93 -17.13 4.67
N VAL A 14 -13.04 -17.97 4.14
CA VAL A 14 -12.53 -17.85 2.77
C VAL A 14 -13.01 -19.10 2.03
N SER A 15 -14.05 -18.91 1.23
CA SER A 15 -14.54 -19.96 0.34
C SER A 15 -13.40 -20.41 -0.58
N PRO A 16 -13.09 -21.71 -0.70
CA PRO A 16 -12.11 -22.17 -1.67
C PRO A 16 -12.49 -21.68 -3.07
N PRO A 17 -11.53 -21.55 -4.01
CA PRO A 17 -11.83 -21.24 -5.40
C PRO A 17 -12.92 -22.15 -6.00
N GLY A 18 -13.01 -23.38 -5.47
CA GLY A 18 -14.04 -24.36 -5.72
C GLY A 18 -15.48 -23.88 -5.54
N ASP A 19 -15.79 -23.00 -4.57
CA ASP A 19 -17.15 -22.50 -4.37
C ASP A 19 -17.58 -21.54 -5.50
N THR A 20 -16.61 -20.77 -6.02
CA THR A 20 -16.84 -19.94 -7.21
C THR A 20 -17.05 -20.82 -8.44
N ILE A 21 -16.33 -21.94 -8.54
CA ILE A 21 -16.50 -22.92 -9.61
C ILE A 21 -17.89 -23.55 -9.53
N VAL A 22 -18.32 -24.04 -8.36
CA VAL A 22 -19.64 -24.64 -8.15
C VAL A 22 -20.76 -23.68 -8.54
N SER A 23 -20.66 -22.41 -8.12
CA SER A 23 -21.65 -21.38 -8.47
C SER A 23 -21.78 -21.18 -9.99
N ILE A 24 -20.65 -21.17 -10.72
CA ILE A 24 -20.65 -21.01 -12.18
C ILE A 24 -21.14 -22.29 -12.88
N LEU A 25 -20.85 -23.47 -12.33
CA LEU A 25 -21.34 -24.74 -12.86
C LEU A 25 -22.86 -24.86 -12.72
N GLU A 26 -23.41 -24.44 -11.58
CA GLU A 26 -24.86 -24.38 -11.33
C GLU A 26 -25.55 -23.40 -12.29
N GLU A 27 -25.01 -22.19 -12.46
CA GLU A 27 -25.54 -21.18 -13.38
C GLU A 27 -25.56 -21.67 -14.84
N ARG A 28 -24.59 -22.52 -15.21
CA ARG A 28 -24.44 -23.05 -16.57
C ARG A 28 -25.00 -24.47 -16.76
N GLU A 29 -25.71 -25.00 -15.77
CA GLU A 29 -26.23 -26.37 -15.74
C GLU A 29 -25.18 -27.43 -16.15
N MET A 30 -23.91 -27.22 -15.75
CA MET A 30 -22.76 -28.03 -16.14
C MET A 30 -22.38 -29.04 -15.05
N SER A 31 -22.29 -30.34 -15.39
CA SER A 31 -21.86 -31.36 -14.43
C SER A 31 -20.35 -31.33 -14.15
N VAL A 32 -19.93 -31.87 -12.99
CA VAL A 32 -18.51 -31.96 -12.60
C VAL A 32 -17.70 -32.80 -13.59
N GLU A 33 -18.30 -33.81 -14.22
CA GLU A 33 -17.66 -34.63 -15.26
C GLU A 33 -17.43 -33.84 -16.55
N GLN A 34 -18.39 -32.97 -16.91
CA GLN A 34 -18.24 -32.10 -18.07
C GLN A 34 -17.20 -31.00 -17.81
N PHE A 35 -17.21 -30.43 -16.60
CA PHE A 35 -16.19 -29.50 -16.13
C PHE A 35 -14.79 -30.10 -16.21
N ALA A 36 -14.60 -31.31 -15.67
CA ALA A 36 -13.32 -32.02 -15.69
C ALA A 36 -12.77 -32.20 -17.11
N LYS A 37 -13.64 -32.59 -18.07
CA LYS A 37 -13.27 -32.69 -19.49
C LYS A 37 -12.84 -31.35 -20.08
N ASN A 38 -13.57 -30.28 -19.78
CA ASN A 38 -13.31 -28.95 -20.33
C ASN A 38 -11.98 -28.35 -19.84
N ILE A 39 -11.59 -28.61 -18.58
CA ILE A 39 -10.29 -28.18 -18.04
C ILE A 39 -9.14 -29.16 -18.34
N GLY A 40 -9.42 -30.26 -19.07
CA GLY A 40 -8.43 -31.28 -19.43
C GLY A 40 -7.88 -32.10 -18.25
N ARG A 41 -8.70 -32.33 -17.21
CA ARG A 41 -8.32 -33.06 -16.00
C ARG A 41 -9.26 -34.24 -15.71
N THR A 42 -8.87 -35.10 -14.78
CA THR A 42 -9.74 -36.21 -14.33
C THR A 42 -10.83 -35.69 -13.39
N ALA A 43 -11.96 -36.41 -13.30
CA ALA A 43 -13.04 -36.05 -12.37
C ALA A 43 -12.56 -35.96 -10.90
N LYS A 44 -11.58 -36.79 -10.52
CA LYS A 44 -10.94 -36.73 -9.19
C LYS A 44 -10.19 -35.42 -8.96
N VAL A 45 -9.47 -34.92 -9.96
CA VAL A 45 -8.75 -33.64 -9.86
C VAL A 45 -9.73 -32.47 -9.86
N ALA A 46 -10.76 -32.52 -10.71
CA ALA A 46 -11.83 -31.53 -10.73
C ALA A 46 -12.55 -31.42 -9.37
N GLN A 47 -12.91 -32.56 -8.77
CA GLN A 47 -13.47 -32.60 -7.42
C GLN A 47 -12.48 -32.08 -6.38
N GLY A 48 -11.19 -32.43 -6.50
CA GLY A 48 -10.16 -31.91 -5.60
C GLY A 48 -10.00 -30.38 -5.66
N ILE A 49 -10.21 -29.77 -6.83
CA ILE A 49 -10.23 -28.31 -6.99
C ILE A 49 -11.48 -27.71 -6.36
N ILE A 50 -12.65 -28.35 -6.55
CA ILE A 50 -13.92 -27.94 -5.92
C ILE A 50 -13.81 -27.98 -4.39
N ASP A 51 -13.20 -29.02 -3.84
CA ASP A 51 -13.06 -29.21 -2.39
C ASP A 51 -11.89 -28.40 -1.78
N GLY A 52 -11.14 -27.63 -2.59
CA GLY A 52 -9.95 -26.90 -2.14
C GLY A 52 -8.74 -27.78 -1.77
N SER A 53 -8.81 -29.10 -1.98
CA SER A 53 -7.72 -30.04 -1.68
C SER A 53 -6.63 -30.10 -2.74
N CYS A 54 -6.92 -29.62 -3.96
CA CYS A 54 -5.97 -29.55 -5.07
C CYS A 54 -5.64 -28.10 -5.41
N THR A 55 -4.35 -27.80 -5.63
CA THR A 55 -3.88 -26.45 -5.94
C THR A 55 -4.18 -26.06 -7.37
N ILE A 56 -4.48 -24.78 -7.59
CA ILE A 56 -4.63 -24.20 -8.94
C ILE A 56 -3.28 -23.62 -9.37
N ASP A 57 -2.58 -24.33 -10.25
CA ASP A 57 -1.39 -23.80 -10.90
C ASP A 57 -1.74 -22.89 -12.10
N VAL A 58 -0.72 -22.25 -12.69
CA VAL A 58 -0.90 -21.29 -13.79
C VAL A 58 -1.60 -21.91 -15.00
N ASP A 59 -1.29 -23.18 -15.32
CA ASP A 59 -1.90 -23.88 -16.45
C ASP A 59 -3.38 -24.20 -16.16
N LEU A 60 -3.70 -24.55 -14.91
CA LEU A 60 -5.06 -24.78 -14.47
C LEU A 60 -5.87 -23.48 -14.41
N ALA A 61 -5.28 -22.37 -13.96
CA ALA A 61 -5.90 -21.04 -13.98
C ALA A 61 -6.24 -20.58 -15.40
N ARG A 62 -5.39 -20.89 -16.39
CA ARG A 62 -5.66 -20.66 -17.82
C ARG A 62 -6.83 -21.48 -18.33
N ASN A 63 -6.86 -22.76 -17.99
CA ASN A 63 -7.96 -23.64 -18.39
C ASN A 63 -9.29 -23.23 -17.73
N LEU A 64 -9.24 -22.75 -16.48
CA LEU A 64 -10.41 -22.19 -15.77
C LEU A 64 -10.87 -20.89 -16.42
N ALA A 65 -9.96 -19.98 -16.79
CA ALA A 65 -10.29 -18.74 -17.49
C ALA A 65 -11.00 -19.02 -18.84
N TRP A 66 -10.49 -19.98 -19.62
CA TRP A 66 -11.11 -20.38 -20.89
C TRP A 66 -12.46 -21.10 -20.72
N THR A 67 -12.61 -21.91 -19.66
CA THR A 67 -13.82 -22.74 -19.47
C THR A 67 -14.93 -21.98 -18.76
N LEU A 68 -14.59 -21.25 -17.71
CA LEU A 68 -15.53 -20.61 -16.77
C LEU A 68 -15.57 -19.09 -16.92
N GLY A 69 -14.63 -18.48 -17.63
CA GLY A 69 -14.49 -17.03 -17.75
C GLY A 69 -13.59 -16.45 -16.65
N ALA A 70 -13.63 -15.12 -16.51
CA ALA A 70 -12.63 -14.33 -15.76
C ALA A 70 -11.21 -14.46 -16.36
N THR A 71 -10.21 -13.89 -15.68
CA THR A 71 -8.82 -13.88 -16.15
C THR A 71 -7.99 -14.96 -15.44
N GLU A 72 -6.86 -15.37 -16.04
CA GLU A 72 -5.85 -16.22 -15.38
C GLU A 72 -5.48 -15.66 -13.99
N ASN A 73 -5.27 -14.34 -13.92
CA ASN A 73 -4.93 -13.65 -12.68
C ASN A 73 -6.04 -13.69 -11.64
N PHE A 74 -7.31 -13.70 -12.04
CA PHE A 74 -8.42 -13.83 -11.11
C PHE A 74 -8.39 -15.19 -10.39
N TRP A 75 -8.18 -16.28 -11.14
CA TRP A 75 -8.11 -17.63 -10.59
C TRP A 75 -6.85 -17.84 -9.74
N MET A 76 -5.72 -17.30 -10.18
CA MET A 76 -4.47 -17.29 -9.41
C MET A 76 -4.60 -16.48 -8.11
N ALA A 77 -5.25 -15.32 -8.14
CA ALA A 77 -5.48 -14.50 -6.95
C ALA A 77 -6.41 -15.22 -5.95
N ARG A 78 -7.49 -15.85 -6.43
CA ARG A 78 -8.40 -16.66 -5.59
C ARG A 78 -7.68 -17.82 -4.92
N GLU A 79 -6.86 -18.55 -5.66
CA GLU A 79 -6.06 -19.64 -5.12
C GLU A 79 -5.02 -19.13 -4.12
N TYR A 80 -4.35 -18.03 -4.44
CA TYR A 80 -3.39 -17.41 -3.54
C TYR A 80 -4.06 -16.98 -2.23
N ASP A 81 -5.19 -16.29 -2.30
CA ASP A 81 -5.97 -15.86 -1.12
C ASP A 81 -6.39 -17.07 -0.26
N TYR A 82 -6.88 -18.13 -0.90
CA TYR A 82 -7.27 -19.36 -0.20
C TYR A 82 -6.07 -20.08 0.41
N ARG A 83 -4.96 -20.25 -0.32
CA ARG A 83 -3.75 -20.90 0.20
C ARG A 83 -3.07 -20.07 1.27
N ALA A 84 -3.08 -18.74 1.17
CA ALA A 84 -2.65 -17.84 2.22
C ALA A 84 -3.52 -18.02 3.48
N SER A 85 -4.84 -18.18 3.32
CA SER A 85 -5.74 -18.45 4.44
C SER A 85 -5.53 -19.82 5.12
N VAL A 86 -5.02 -20.82 4.38
CA VAL A 86 -4.80 -22.20 4.87
C VAL A 86 -3.34 -22.44 5.31
N ALA A 87 -2.37 -21.72 4.75
CA ALA A 87 -0.96 -21.80 5.11
C ALA A 87 -0.75 -21.07 6.44
N ARG A 88 -0.36 -21.78 7.50
CA ARG A 88 -0.05 -21.15 8.80
C ARG A 88 1.21 -20.29 8.67
N PRO A 89 1.14 -18.97 8.82
CA PRO A 89 2.31 -18.13 8.96
C PRO A 89 2.77 -18.16 10.43
N GLU A 90 4.09 -18.18 10.67
CA GLU A 90 4.63 -18.06 12.03
C GLU A 90 4.14 -16.76 12.71
N GLU A 91 3.68 -16.89 13.95
CA GLU A 91 2.73 -16.03 14.65
C GLU A 91 3.13 -14.53 14.83
N VAL A 92 2.32 -13.64 14.24
CA VAL A 92 1.90 -12.40 14.91
C VAL A 92 0.60 -12.70 15.66
N SER A 93 0.70 -13.41 16.78
CA SER A 93 -0.48 -13.71 17.60
C SER A 93 -1.01 -12.43 18.26
N VAL A 94 -2.17 -11.97 17.80
CA VAL A 94 -3.10 -11.18 18.61
C VAL A 94 -4.15 -12.19 19.08
N ALA A 95 -4.17 -12.49 20.38
CA ALA A 95 -4.99 -13.56 20.94
C ALA A 95 -6.42 -13.08 21.28
N SER A 96 -6.67 -11.77 21.28
CA SER A 96 -7.99 -11.20 21.58
C SER A 96 -8.17 -9.77 21.02
N LEU A 97 -9.43 -9.33 20.88
CA LEU A 97 -9.76 -7.94 20.52
C LEU A 97 -9.23 -6.91 21.54
N SER A 98 -9.19 -7.29 22.82
CA SER A 98 -8.60 -6.45 23.88
C SER A 98 -7.10 -6.25 23.65
N GLU A 99 -6.39 -7.31 23.27
CA GLU A 99 -4.97 -7.21 22.93
C GLU A 99 -4.74 -6.38 21.66
N LEU A 100 -5.60 -6.54 20.63
CA LEU A 100 -5.57 -5.71 19.43
C LEU A 100 -5.70 -4.23 19.78
N LEU A 101 -6.69 -3.91 20.62
CA LEU A 101 -6.96 -2.55 21.07
C LEU A 101 -5.75 -1.94 21.79
N HIS A 102 -5.08 -2.72 22.65
CA HIS A 102 -3.87 -2.28 23.34
C HIS A 102 -2.67 -2.02 22.40
N LYS A 103 -2.63 -2.65 21.23
CA LYS A 103 -1.58 -2.46 20.23
C LYS A 103 -1.92 -1.37 19.21
N LEU A 104 -3.21 -1.05 19.03
CA LEU A 104 -3.67 0.04 18.17
C LEU A 104 -3.35 1.41 18.77
N PRO A 105 -3.05 2.42 17.93
CA PRO A 105 -2.82 3.78 18.42
C PRO A 105 -4.14 4.52 18.69
N VAL A 106 -5.00 3.95 19.54
CA VAL A 106 -6.38 4.41 19.80
C VAL A 106 -6.43 5.88 20.18
N ASP A 107 -5.55 6.33 21.07
CA ASP A 107 -5.47 7.74 21.50
C ASP A 107 -5.27 8.70 20.32
N ASP A 108 -4.38 8.35 19.38
CA ASP A 108 -4.13 9.14 18.19
C ASP A 108 -5.30 9.02 17.20
N MET A 109 -5.89 7.84 17.05
CA MET A 109 -7.07 7.64 16.21
C MET A 109 -8.24 8.52 16.69
N GLN A 110 -8.48 8.60 18.00
CA GLN A 110 -9.49 9.49 18.59
C GLN A 110 -9.12 10.96 18.41
N LYS A 111 -7.86 11.33 18.71
CA LYS A 111 -7.36 12.69 18.56
C LYS A 111 -7.42 13.20 17.12
N PHE A 112 -7.22 12.33 16.14
CA PHE A 112 -7.31 12.65 14.71
C PHE A 112 -8.75 12.55 14.18
N GLY A 113 -9.71 12.16 15.01
CA GLY A 113 -11.12 12.03 14.63
C GLY A 113 -11.40 10.85 13.69
N TRP A 114 -10.57 9.80 13.72
CA TRP A 114 -10.79 8.57 12.94
C TRP A 114 -11.83 7.66 13.58
N ILE A 115 -11.94 7.71 14.90
CA ILE A 115 -12.93 7.00 15.73
C ILE A 115 -13.48 7.95 16.80
N GLN A 116 -14.59 7.57 17.43
CA GLN A 116 -15.22 8.38 18.49
C GLN A 116 -14.35 8.42 19.75
N ASN A 117 -14.45 9.53 20.49
CA ASN A 117 -13.74 9.73 21.76
C ASN A 117 -14.45 9.01 22.93
N SER A 118 -14.50 7.69 22.81
CA SER A 118 -15.16 6.75 23.72
C SER A 118 -14.26 6.43 24.92
N ARG A 119 -14.86 6.35 26.12
CA ARG A 119 -14.14 6.03 27.37
C ARG A 119 -14.25 4.57 27.79
N SER A 120 -15.27 3.86 27.33
CA SER A 120 -15.43 2.42 27.57
C SER A 120 -14.54 1.62 26.60
N LYS A 121 -13.96 0.52 27.10
CA LYS A 121 -13.17 -0.39 26.27
C LYS A 121 -14.03 -1.08 25.22
N GLU A 122 -15.26 -1.43 25.57
CA GLU A 122 -16.23 -2.08 24.69
C GLU A 122 -16.62 -1.17 23.53
N GLU A 123 -16.88 0.11 23.81
CA GLU A 123 -17.13 1.13 22.79
C GLU A 123 -15.90 1.33 21.89
N GLN A 124 -14.70 1.43 22.46
CA GLN A 124 -13.46 1.56 21.69
C GLN A 124 -13.21 0.36 20.78
N ILE A 125 -13.49 -0.87 21.24
CA ILE A 125 -13.43 -2.07 20.40
C ILE A 125 -14.42 -1.93 19.25
N SER A 126 -15.69 -1.61 19.54
CA SER A 126 -16.72 -1.43 18.51
C SER A 126 -16.32 -0.39 17.46
N ASP A 127 -15.82 0.77 17.89
CA ASP A 127 -15.38 1.85 17.01
C ASP A 127 -14.18 1.44 16.15
N CYS A 128 -13.19 0.73 16.73
CA CYS A 128 -12.05 0.22 15.97
C CYS A 128 -12.48 -0.82 14.93
N MET A 129 -13.39 -1.73 15.30
CA MET A 129 -13.92 -2.76 14.41
C MET A 129 -14.68 -2.12 13.23
N ALA A 130 -15.52 -1.12 13.50
CA ALA A 130 -16.19 -0.33 12.48
C ALA A 130 -15.19 0.41 11.57
N PHE A 131 -14.14 1.02 12.12
CA PHE A 131 -13.07 1.67 11.37
C PHE A 131 -12.35 0.69 10.41
N PHE A 132 -12.03 -0.51 10.89
CA PHE A 132 -11.41 -1.55 10.04
C PHE A 132 -12.41 -2.26 9.11
N GLY A 133 -13.71 -2.01 9.25
CA GLY A 133 -14.75 -2.66 8.45
C GLY A 133 -14.84 -4.17 8.69
N VAL A 134 -14.61 -4.60 9.93
CA VAL A 134 -14.61 -6.01 10.35
C VAL A 134 -15.48 -6.18 11.59
N SER A 135 -16.05 -7.36 11.80
CA SER A 135 -16.89 -7.71 12.95
C SER A 135 -16.24 -8.74 13.89
N THR A 136 -15.15 -9.40 13.47
CA THR A 136 -14.41 -10.35 14.31
C THR A 136 -12.89 -10.15 14.23
N LEU A 137 -12.17 -10.60 15.26
CA LEU A 137 -10.70 -10.61 15.24
C LEU A 137 -10.17 -11.44 14.06
N ALA A 138 -10.78 -12.59 13.78
CA ALA A 138 -10.39 -13.44 12.66
C ALA A 138 -10.50 -12.72 11.30
N GLN A 139 -11.54 -11.91 11.09
CA GLN A 139 -11.65 -11.07 9.88
C GLN A 139 -10.60 -9.98 9.85
N TRP A 140 -10.28 -9.38 11.00
CA TRP A 140 -9.19 -8.41 11.07
C TRP A 140 -7.86 -9.08 10.72
N GLN A 141 -7.57 -10.26 11.27
CA GLN A 141 -6.34 -11.01 10.99
C GLN A 141 -6.28 -11.43 9.51
N GLY A 142 -7.31 -12.09 8.97
CA GLY A 142 -7.32 -12.51 7.56
C GLY A 142 -7.21 -11.34 6.58
N ARG A 143 -7.78 -10.17 6.91
CA ARG A 143 -7.68 -8.98 6.06
C ARG A 143 -6.39 -8.20 6.26
N TYR A 144 -5.87 -8.11 7.49
CA TYR A 144 -4.85 -7.14 7.85
C TYR A 144 -3.50 -7.76 8.30
N ASP A 145 -3.45 -9.03 8.72
CA ASP A 145 -2.19 -9.72 9.02
C ASP A 145 -1.44 -10.15 7.75
N ASP A 146 -2.16 -10.49 6.67
CA ASP A 146 -1.55 -10.92 5.39
C ASP A 146 -1.50 -9.80 4.34
N ALA A 147 -2.58 -9.03 4.15
CA ALA A 147 -2.61 -7.98 3.11
C ALA A 147 -1.61 -6.83 3.34
N PHE A 148 -1.02 -6.74 4.54
CA PHE A 148 -0.09 -5.69 4.95
C PHE A 148 1.32 -6.20 5.25
N GLN A 149 1.60 -7.50 5.02
CA GLN A 149 2.99 -7.99 4.82
C GLN A 149 3.59 -7.43 3.52
N ASN A 150 2.73 -7.02 2.60
CA ASN A 150 3.02 -6.48 1.28
C ASN A 150 3.42 -4.99 1.24
N ALA A 151 3.46 -4.32 2.39
CA ALA A 151 4.02 -2.99 2.56
C ALA A 151 5.17 -3.13 3.57
N SER A 152 6.32 -3.65 3.11
CA SER A 152 7.32 -4.18 4.04
C SER A 152 8.05 -3.09 4.82
N PHE A 153 8.01 -3.24 6.14
CA PHE A 153 8.86 -2.55 7.09
C PHE A 153 9.32 -3.64 8.11
N ARG A 154 10.63 -3.68 8.37
CA ARG A 154 11.50 -4.64 9.13
C ARG A 154 11.00 -5.39 10.42
N LYS A 155 11.83 -6.31 10.95
CA LYS A 155 11.54 -7.27 12.05
C LYS A 155 12.05 -6.81 13.44
N SER A 156 11.18 -6.55 14.43
CA SER A 156 11.46 -6.55 15.89
C SER A 156 10.17 -6.47 16.75
N ASN A 157 10.21 -6.67 18.08
CA ASN A 157 9.01 -6.55 18.94
C ASN A 157 8.49 -5.10 19.07
N ALA A 158 9.36 -4.09 19.02
CA ALA A 158 8.98 -2.69 18.82
C ALA A 158 8.38 -2.44 17.42
N PHE A 159 8.59 -3.39 16.50
CA PHE A 159 8.06 -3.38 15.16
C PHE A 159 6.65 -3.98 15.06
N LYS A 160 6.25 -4.88 15.97
CA LYS A 160 4.88 -5.42 15.99
C LYS A 160 3.84 -4.32 16.26
N SER A 161 4.11 -3.42 17.21
CA SER A 161 3.28 -2.22 17.43
C SER A 161 3.39 -1.22 16.28
N CYS A 162 4.56 -1.11 15.63
CA CYS A 162 4.76 -0.31 14.42
C CYS A 162 3.89 -0.80 13.25
N ARG A 163 3.78 -2.12 13.06
CA ARG A 163 2.95 -2.74 12.03
C ARG A 163 1.47 -2.41 12.23
N ILE A 164 0.93 -2.65 13.42
CA ILE A 164 -0.50 -2.38 13.71
C ILE A 164 -0.84 -0.89 13.59
N ALA A 165 0.04 0.01 14.05
CA ALA A 165 -0.14 1.45 13.85
C ALA A 165 -0.06 1.86 12.37
N THR A 166 0.81 1.20 11.59
CA THR A 166 0.91 1.40 10.13
C THR A 166 -0.32 0.86 9.41
N THR A 167 -0.87 -0.29 9.84
CA THR A 167 -2.14 -0.83 9.33
C THR A 167 -3.28 0.16 9.57
N ALA A 168 -3.39 0.73 10.77
CA ALA A 168 -4.39 1.76 11.06
C ALA A 168 -4.23 3.00 10.14
N TRP A 169 -2.98 3.43 9.94
CA TRP A 169 -2.67 4.52 9.02
C TRP A 169 -3.08 4.21 7.58
N LEU A 170 -2.71 3.04 7.05
CA LEU A 170 -3.05 2.62 5.68
C LEU A 170 -4.57 2.50 5.50
N ARG A 171 -5.27 1.89 6.47
CA ARG A 171 -6.74 1.81 6.47
C ARG A 171 -7.38 3.19 6.39
N ARG A 172 -6.85 4.17 7.12
CA ARG A 172 -7.37 5.54 7.05
C ARG A 172 -7.27 6.13 5.63
N GLY A 173 -6.18 5.89 4.91
CA GLY A 173 -6.06 6.37 3.53
C GLY A 173 -7.03 5.68 2.57
N GLU A 174 -7.33 4.40 2.78
CA GLU A 174 -8.39 3.73 2.01
C GLU A 174 -9.75 4.39 2.25
N ILE A 175 -10.08 4.68 3.52
CA ILE A 175 -11.35 5.34 3.88
C ILE A 175 -11.44 6.73 3.24
N GLU A 176 -10.34 7.50 3.24
CA GLU A 176 -10.32 8.85 2.65
C GLU A 176 -10.50 8.86 1.14
N THR A 177 -10.10 7.78 0.46
CA THR A 177 -10.16 7.69 -1.01
C THR A 177 -11.25 6.74 -1.51
N GLN A 178 -12.04 6.14 -0.62
CA GLN A 178 -13.02 5.11 -1.01
C GLN A 178 -14.03 5.63 -2.04
N HIS A 179 -14.45 6.89 -1.91
CA HIS A 179 -15.41 7.56 -2.80
C HIS A 179 -14.74 8.41 -3.88
N ASP A 180 -13.41 8.42 -3.96
CA ASP A 180 -12.72 9.15 -5.02
C ASP A 180 -12.92 8.43 -6.35
N HIS A 181 -13.34 9.19 -7.36
CA HIS A 181 -13.34 8.77 -8.75
C HIS A 181 -11.99 9.07 -9.39
N VAL A 182 -11.41 8.07 -10.04
CA VAL A 182 -10.15 8.18 -10.80
C VAL A 182 -10.36 7.51 -12.16
N ASN A 183 -9.55 7.89 -13.14
CA ASN A 183 -9.55 7.24 -14.45
C ASN A 183 -8.98 5.81 -14.37
N ASP A 184 -8.94 5.11 -15.50
CA ASP A 184 -8.20 3.87 -15.60
C ASP A 184 -6.69 4.12 -15.41
N TRP A 185 -6.03 3.18 -14.72
CA TRP A 185 -4.59 3.24 -14.48
C TRP A 185 -3.83 3.37 -15.80
N SER A 186 -3.02 4.42 -15.92
CA SER A 186 -2.19 4.67 -17.09
C SER A 186 -0.79 5.13 -16.69
N PRO A 187 0.23 4.25 -16.74
CA PRO A 187 1.62 4.64 -16.45
C PRO A 187 2.13 5.67 -17.46
N LYS A 188 1.59 5.68 -18.69
CA LYS A 188 1.88 6.70 -19.70
C LYS A 188 1.36 8.08 -19.26
N THR A 189 0.11 8.15 -18.78
CA THR A 189 -0.46 9.39 -18.25
C THR A 189 0.30 9.84 -17.01
N LEU A 190 0.62 8.95 -16.07
CA LEU A 190 1.38 9.30 -14.87
C LEU A 190 2.75 9.90 -15.23
N ARG A 191 3.50 9.30 -16.17
CA ARG A 191 4.78 9.86 -16.66
C ARG A 191 4.60 11.26 -17.25
N ALA A 192 3.55 11.47 -18.03
CA ALA A 192 3.25 12.78 -18.62
C ALA A 192 2.91 13.86 -17.57
N GLN A 193 2.45 13.47 -16.38
CA GLN A 193 2.13 14.41 -15.28
C GLN A 193 3.34 14.83 -14.45
N ILE A 194 4.48 14.14 -14.54
CA ILE A 194 5.70 14.45 -13.75
C ILE A 194 6.14 15.92 -13.87
N PRO A 195 6.19 16.55 -15.07
CA PRO A 195 6.52 17.97 -15.18
C PRO A 195 5.53 18.88 -14.44
N HIS A 196 4.26 18.47 -14.33
CA HIS A 196 3.24 19.21 -13.58
C HIS A 196 3.48 19.09 -12.07
N PHE A 197 3.77 17.88 -11.57
CA PHE A 197 4.16 17.67 -10.17
C PHE A 197 5.38 18.50 -9.79
N ARG A 198 6.40 18.56 -10.66
CA ARG A 198 7.59 19.41 -10.45
C ARG A 198 7.23 20.88 -10.27
N ARG A 199 6.34 21.42 -11.11
CA ARG A 199 5.86 22.82 -10.97
C ARG A 199 5.09 23.05 -9.67
N LEU A 200 4.34 22.05 -9.20
CA LEU A 200 3.61 22.14 -7.93
C LEU A 200 4.53 22.35 -6.72
N THR A 201 5.79 21.89 -6.79
CA THR A 201 6.78 22.14 -5.73
C THR A 201 6.98 23.63 -5.43
N CYS A 202 6.77 24.51 -6.42
CA CYS A 202 6.97 25.94 -6.25
C CYS A 202 5.90 26.62 -5.38
N PHE A 203 4.72 26.02 -5.20
CA PHE A 203 3.63 26.54 -4.38
C PHE A 203 3.90 26.33 -2.88
N LYS A 204 3.63 27.36 -2.07
CA LYS A 204 4.08 27.40 -0.67
C LYS A 204 3.17 26.70 0.33
N SER A 205 1.85 26.68 0.09
CA SER A 205 0.87 26.10 1.01
C SER A 205 0.33 24.78 0.42
N PRO A 206 0.17 23.73 1.26
CA PRO A 206 -0.50 22.49 0.88
C PRO A 206 -1.87 22.71 0.25
N GLY A 207 -2.67 23.65 0.74
CA GLY A 207 -3.98 23.97 0.17
C GLY A 207 -3.95 24.43 -1.29
N LEU A 208 -2.80 24.92 -1.79
CA LEU A 208 -2.63 25.34 -3.18
C LEU A 208 -2.17 24.21 -4.12
N PHE A 209 -1.45 23.20 -3.61
CA PHE A 209 -0.90 22.15 -4.45
C PHE A 209 -1.56 20.78 -4.26
N LEU A 210 -2.09 20.46 -3.07
CA LEU A 210 -2.69 19.15 -2.81
C LEU A 210 -3.93 18.87 -3.66
N PRO A 211 -4.89 19.82 -3.82
CA PRO A 211 -6.04 19.58 -4.70
C PRO A 211 -5.60 19.30 -6.14
N ARG A 212 -4.66 20.11 -6.65
CA ARG A 212 -4.16 19.94 -8.00
C ARG A 212 -3.35 18.65 -8.17
N LEU A 213 -2.55 18.28 -7.17
CA LEU A 213 -1.82 17.01 -7.16
C LEU A 213 -2.78 15.82 -7.20
N LYS A 214 -3.85 15.86 -6.40
CA LYS A 214 -4.89 14.83 -6.36
C LYS A 214 -5.58 14.68 -7.72
N GLU A 215 -5.95 15.79 -8.37
CA GLU A 215 -6.52 15.77 -9.73
C GLU A 215 -5.58 15.13 -10.75
N LEU A 216 -4.31 15.55 -10.77
CA LEU A 216 -3.33 15.05 -11.73
C LEU A 216 -3.01 13.55 -11.53
N LEU A 217 -3.05 13.06 -10.28
CA LEU A 217 -2.92 11.63 -9.97
C LEU A 217 -4.19 10.86 -10.37
N ALA A 218 -5.37 11.41 -10.09
CA ALA A 218 -6.65 10.84 -10.49
C ALA A 218 -6.78 10.71 -12.01
N ASP A 219 -6.27 11.69 -12.78
CA ASP A 219 -6.21 11.63 -14.24
C ASP A 219 -5.42 10.42 -14.76
N ALA A 220 -4.43 9.96 -14.00
CA ALA A 220 -3.62 8.78 -14.29
C ALA A 220 -4.16 7.49 -13.67
N GLY A 221 -5.31 7.55 -12.99
CA GLY A 221 -5.94 6.41 -12.31
C GLY A 221 -5.37 6.10 -10.93
N VAL A 222 -4.66 7.05 -10.30
CA VAL A 222 -4.04 6.88 -8.99
C VAL A 222 -4.87 7.57 -7.92
N LYS A 223 -5.33 6.82 -6.92
CA LYS A 223 -5.93 7.39 -5.70
C LYS A 223 -4.84 7.96 -4.80
N PHE A 224 -5.11 9.08 -4.15
CA PHE A 224 -4.10 9.79 -3.36
C PHE A 224 -4.66 10.33 -2.04
N ALA A 225 -3.98 9.99 -0.95
CA ALA A 225 -4.30 10.48 0.39
C ALA A 225 -3.07 11.04 1.12
N VAL A 226 -3.31 12.09 1.91
CA VAL A 226 -2.35 12.61 2.88
C VAL A 226 -2.94 12.42 4.27
N VAL A 227 -2.38 11.46 5.01
CA VAL A 227 -2.94 11.02 6.29
C VAL A 227 -1.89 11.20 7.37
N ARG A 228 -2.24 11.82 8.49
CA ARG A 228 -1.32 11.96 9.61
C ARG A 228 -0.90 10.60 10.17
N SER A 229 0.41 10.36 10.31
CA SER A 229 0.90 9.12 10.94
C SER A 229 0.62 9.13 12.44
N PRO A 230 -0.02 8.09 13.00
CA PRO A 230 -0.15 7.91 14.44
C PRO A 230 1.19 7.47 15.05
N LYS A 231 1.31 7.58 16.37
CA LYS A 231 2.47 7.08 17.10
C LYS A 231 2.62 5.58 16.85
N GLY A 232 3.85 5.16 16.59
CA GLY A 232 4.15 3.80 16.15
C GLY A 232 4.20 3.65 14.63
N CYS A 233 3.51 4.48 13.83
CA CYS A 233 3.68 4.43 12.38
C CYS A 233 4.92 5.23 11.96
N SER A 234 5.87 4.55 11.31
CA SER A 234 7.11 5.17 10.86
C SER A 234 7.16 5.53 9.37
N ALA A 235 6.17 5.08 8.59
CA ALA A 235 6.14 5.28 7.14
C ALA A 235 6.06 6.76 6.76
N SER A 236 6.86 7.16 5.77
CA SER A 236 6.77 8.50 5.13
C SER A 236 5.82 8.50 3.95
N GLY A 237 5.76 7.36 3.24
CA GLY A 237 4.86 7.08 2.15
C GLY A 237 4.55 5.58 2.08
N ALA A 238 3.55 5.25 1.28
CA ALA A 238 3.23 3.89 0.89
C ALA A 238 2.50 3.91 -0.46
N VAL A 239 2.80 2.89 -1.27
CA VAL A 239 2.14 2.60 -2.53
C VAL A 239 1.53 1.20 -2.48
N ARG A 240 0.32 1.04 -3.02
CA ARG A 240 -0.38 -0.25 -3.10
C ARG A 240 -1.41 -0.27 -4.21
N VAL A 241 -1.86 -1.46 -4.59
CA VAL A 241 -3.03 -1.66 -5.45
C VAL A 241 -4.22 -2.00 -4.57
N LEU A 242 -5.32 -1.25 -4.69
CA LEU A 242 -6.54 -1.48 -3.93
C LEU A 242 -7.34 -2.66 -4.53
N PRO A 243 -8.32 -3.25 -3.80
CA PRO A 243 -9.11 -4.38 -4.28
C PRO A 243 -9.86 -4.13 -5.61
N ASN A 244 -10.13 -2.87 -5.95
CA ASN A 244 -10.74 -2.48 -7.21
C ASN A 244 -9.73 -2.34 -8.37
N GLY A 245 -8.46 -2.69 -8.16
CA GLY A 245 -7.37 -2.57 -9.14
C GLY A 245 -6.72 -1.19 -9.24
N SER A 246 -7.26 -0.17 -8.56
CA SER A 246 -6.69 1.18 -8.62
C SER A 246 -5.39 1.28 -7.80
N PRO A 247 -4.28 1.77 -8.38
CA PRO A 247 -3.12 2.17 -7.59
C PRO A 247 -3.47 3.28 -6.60
N HIS A 248 -2.84 3.25 -5.44
CA HIS A 248 -3.07 4.17 -4.34
C HIS A 248 -1.76 4.61 -3.71
N ILE A 249 -1.51 5.91 -3.70
CA ILE A 249 -0.39 6.55 -3.00
C ILE A 249 -0.91 7.17 -1.71
N GLN A 250 -0.21 6.91 -0.61
CA GLN A 250 -0.50 7.50 0.69
C GLN A 250 0.76 8.13 1.28
N LEU A 251 0.69 9.39 1.69
CA LEU A 251 1.83 10.08 2.30
C LEU A 251 1.49 10.56 3.71
N SER A 252 2.47 10.49 4.62
CA SER A 252 2.24 10.81 6.04
C SER A 252 2.53 12.26 6.39
N PHE A 253 3.13 13.02 5.47
CA PHE A 253 3.65 14.36 5.75
C PHE A 253 4.66 14.37 6.92
N ARG A 254 5.34 13.24 7.15
CA ARG A 254 6.37 13.13 8.19
C ARG A 254 7.41 14.25 8.03
N TYR A 255 7.85 14.80 9.17
CA TYR A 255 8.74 15.97 9.26
C TYR A 255 8.18 17.31 8.77
N LEU A 256 6.98 17.32 8.18
CA LEU A 256 6.27 18.52 7.72
C LEU A 256 7.20 19.47 6.96
N SER A 257 7.96 18.94 6.01
CA SER A 257 8.98 19.66 5.25
C SER A 257 8.77 19.44 3.76
N ASP A 258 8.94 20.49 2.95
CA ASP A 258 8.74 20.40 1.50
C ASP A 258 9.65 19.38 0.83
N ASP A 259 10.95 19.40 1.15
CA ASP A 259 11.93 18.46 0.61
C ASP A 259 11.56 17.00 0.87
N GLN A 260 11.12 16.68 2.10
CA GLN A 260 10.76 15.32 2.49
C GLN A 260 9.46 14.89 1.82
N PHE A 261 8.43 15.75 1.85
CA PHE A 261 7.14 15.44 1.22
C PHE A 261 7.29 15.14 -0.26
N TRP A 262 7.95 16.04 -1.01
CA TRP A 262 8.08 15.89 -2.45
C TRP A 262 9.00 14.74 -2.83
N PHE A 263 10.07 14.48 -2.05
CA PHE A 263 10.90 13.29 -2.26
C PHE A 263 10.09 12.01 -2.07
N SER A 264 9.34 11.88 -0.97
CA SER A 264 8.46 10.72 -0.75
C SER A 264 7.44 10.57 -1.88
N LEU A 265 6.78 11.65 -2.32
CA LEU A 265 5.85 11.57 -3.45
C LEU A 265 6.54 11.02 -4.72
N PHE A 266 7.69 11.56 -5.10
CA PHE A 266 8.37 11.10 -6.31
C PHE A 266 8.91 9.67 -6.17
N HIS A 267 9.27 9.26 -4.96
CA HIS A 267 9.66 7.89 -4.64
C HIS A 267 8.48 6.92 -4.83
N GLU A 268 7.31 7.21 -4.27
CA GLU A 268 6.10 6.39 -4.48
C GLU A 268 5.66 6.36 -5.96
N VAL A 269 5.78 7.49 -6.67
CA VAL A 269 5.54 7.55 -8.12
C VAL A 269 6.56 6.69 -8.88
N GLY A 270 7.82 6.64 -8.41
CA GLY A 270 8.86 5.75 -8.94
C GLY A 270 8.44 4.30 -8.83
N HIS A 271 7.99 3.87 -7.65
CA HIS A 271 7.47 2.51 -7.48
C HIS A 271 6.30 2.19 -8.42
N LEU A 272 5.32 3.08 -8.58
CA LEU A 272 4.23 2.86 -9.55
C LEU A 272 4.73 2.77 -11.01
N LEU A 273 5.80 3.47 -11.37
CA LEU A 273 6.26 3.50 -12.77
C LEU A 273 7.26 2.41 -13.13
N LEU A 274 7.97 1.88 -12.14
CA LEU A 274 9.04 0.91 -12.30
C LEU A 274 8.63 -0.49 -11.83
N HIS A 275 7.73 -0.58 -10.84
CA HIS A 275 7.50 -1.82 -10.09
C HIS A 275 6.02 -2.22 -9.97
N TYR A 276 5.09 -1.53 -10.66
CA TYR A 276 3.65 -1.78 -10.53
C TYR A 276 3.24 -3.25 -10.79
N GLU A 277 3.80 -3.89 -11.82
CA GLU A 277 3.49 -5.29 -12.16
C GLU A 277 4.03 -6.28 -11.11
N SER A 278 5.01 -5.86 -10.31
CA SER A 278 5.60 -6.64 -9.23
C SER A 278 5.00 -6.31 -7.86
N MET A 279 3.91 -5.52 -7.81
CA MET A 279 3.19 -5.24 -6.57
C MET A 279 2.12 -6.32 -6.30
N PRO A 280 2.03 -6.83 -5.06
CA PRO A 280 2.89 -6.52 -3.93
C PRO A 280 4.25 -7.24 -4.01
N ILE A 281 5.33 -6.55 -3.61
CA ILE A 281 6.65 -7.17 -3.54
C ILE A 281 6.65 -8.12 -2.34
N LEU A 282 6.60 -9.42 -2.59
CA LEU A 282 6.66 -10.47 -1.57
C LEU A 282 8.12 -10.67 -1.11
N GLU A 283 8.39 -10.61 0.21
CA GLU A 283 9.71 -10.98 0.76
C GLU A 283 10.03 -12.44 0.41
N GLY A 284 11.10 -12.69 -0.35
CA GLY A 284 11.56 -14.07 -0.58
C GLY A 284 12.60 -14.29 -1.66
N GLU A 285 12.71 -13.42 -2.67
CA GLU A 285 13.66 -13.62 -3.77
C GLU A 285 14.80 -12.59 -3.73
N ASN A 286 15.96 -13.01 -3.21
CA ASN A 286 17.30 -12.55 -3.58
C ASN A 286 17.56 -11.02 -3.70
N GLY A 287 17.09 -10.21 -2.74
CA GLY A 287 17.47 -8.78 -2.68
C GLY A 287 16.72 -7.85 -3.65
N ALA A 288 15.68 -8.33 -4.33
CA ALA A 288 14.86 -7.54 -5.25
C ALA A 288 14.21 -6.30 -4.59
N GLU A 289 13.85 -6.37 -3.30
CA GLU A 289 13.31 -5.25 -2.54
C GLU A 289 14.35 -4.12 -2.37
N GLU A 290 15.60 -4.46 -2.07
CA GLU A 290 16.67 -3.47 -1.91
C GLU A 290 16.98 -2.76 -3.23
N GLU A 291 16.88 -3.47 -4.36
CA GLU A 291 17.07 -2.88 -5.68
C GLU A 291 15.90 -1.97 -6.08
N SER A 292 14.65 -2.42 -5.89
CA SER A 292 13.44 -1.61 -6.10
C SER A 292 13.48 -0.29 -5.31
N GLU A 293 13.87 -0.36 -4.02
CA GLU A 293 14.05 0.83 -3.18
C GLU A 293 15.15 1.77 -3.70
N LYS A 294 16.28 1.23 -4.19
CA LYS A 294 17.35 2.03 -4.81
C LYS A 294 16.86 2.70 -6.11
N GLU A 295 16.16 1.97 -6.95
CA GLU A 295 15.60 2.47 -8.20
C GLU A 295 14.56 3.58 -7.95
N ALA A 296 13.65 3.39 -7.00
CA ALA A 296 12.67 4.41 -6.61
C ALA A 296 13.33 5.66 -6.00
N ASN A 297 14.37 5.48 -5.18
CA ASN A 297 15.17 6.60 -4.66
C ASN A 297 15.91 7.37 -5.76
N LEU A 298 16.53 6.65 -6.70
CA LEU A 298 17.22 7.25 -7.84
C LEU A 298 16.23 7.96 -8.75
N PHE A 299 15.07 7.37 -9.00
CA PHE A 299 13.97 7.98 -9.75
C PHE A 299 13.52 9.29 -9.09
N ALA A 300 13.32 9.29 -7.78
CA ALA A 300 12.94 10.51 -7.04
C ALA A 300 14.01 11.59 -7.15
N ALA A 301 15.29 11.22 -6.97
CA ALA A 301 16.41 12.15 -7.08
C ALA A 301 16.53 12.78 -8.47
N ASN A 302 16.45 11.96 -9.52
CA ASN A 302 16.50 12.40 -10.91
C ASN A 302 15.24 13.17 -11.34
N THR A 303 14.09 12.85 -10.72
CA THR A 303 12.84 13.60 -10.94
C THR A 303 12.88 14.97 -10.26
N ILE A 304 13.69 15.17 -9.22
CA ILE A 304 13.89 16.48 -8.59
C ILE A 304 14.95 17.27 -9.36
N VAL A 305 16.13 16.71 -9.55
CA VAL A 305 17.21 17.29 -10.34
C VAL A 305 17.50 16.37 -11.52
N PRO A 306 17.06 16.74 -12.75
CA PRO A 306 17.31 15.94 -13.94
C PRO A 306 18.81 15.71 -14.14
N ILE A 307 19.16 14.59 -14.78
CA ILE A 307 20.54 14.13 -14.90
C ILE A 307 21.46 15.17 -15.55
N GLU A 308 20.95 15.94 -16.51
CA GLU A 308 21.67 17.03 -17.18
C GLU A 308 22.03 18.21 -16.27
N PHE A 309 21.41 18.30 -15.08
CA PHE A 309 21.68 19.34 -14.08
C PHE A 309 22.43 18.81 -12.84
N GLN A 310 22.71 17.51 -12.77
CA GLN A 310 23.35 16.90 -11.59
C GLN A 310 24.78 17.43 -11.37
N GLU A 311 25.60 17.51 -12.41
CA GLU A 311 26.97 18.06 -12.31
C GLU A 311 26.96 19.52 -11.83
N GLU A 312 26.06 20.32 -12.39
CA GLU A 312 25.90 21.73 -11.98
C GLU A 312 25.49 21.82 -10.51
N MET A 313 24.51 21.01 -10.06
CA MET A 313 24.12 20.94 -8.65
C MET A 313 25.30 20.60 -7.74
N MET A 314 26.10 19.61 -8.11
CA MET A 314 27.25 19.17 -7.32
C MET A 314 28.37 20.22 -7.27
N SER A 315 28.48 21.05 -8.31
CA SER A 315 29.42 22.18 -8.38
C SER A 315 28.96 23.44 -7.63
N LEU A 316 27.71 23.48 -7.14
CA LEU A 316 27.18 24.66 -6.46
C LEU A 316 28.00 25.03 -5.23
N ARG A 317 28.26 26.33 -5.09
CA ARG A 317 28.75 26.88 -3.82
C ARG A 317 27.67 26.67 -2.75
N PRO A 318 28.04 26.35 -1.51
CA PRO A 318 27.10 26.14 -0.42
C PRO A 318 26.57 27.49 0.11
N GLU A 319 25.96 28.26 -0.78
CA GLU A 319 25.50 29.63 -0.57
C GLU A 319 24.03 29.76 -0.96
N LYS A 320 23.28 30.53 -0.19
CA LYS A 320 21.85 30.77 -0.43
C LYS A 320 21.56 31.24 -1.85
N LYS A 321 22.34 32.21 -2.35
CA LYS A 321 22.11 32.81 -3.68
C LYS A 321 22.32 31.79 -4.80
N ALA A 322 23.36 30.94 -4.70
CA ALA A 322 23.63 29.88 -5.66
C ALA A 322 22.48 28.87 -5.73
N ILE A 323 22.03 28.39 -4.57
CA ILE A 323 20.90 27.43 -4.46
C ILE A 323 19.61 28.03 -5.04
N LEU A 324 19.29 29.28 -4.69
CA LEU A 324 18.10 29.95 -5.20
C LEU A 324 18.14 30.13 -6.72
N ASN A 325 19.27 30.57 -7.27
CA ASN A 325 19.44 30.74 -8.71
C ASN A 325 19.30 29.41 -9.46
N PHE A 326 19.91 28.34 -8.95
CA PHE A 326 19.80 27.00 -9.53
C PHE A 326 18.36 26.47 -9.46
N SER A 327 17.69 26.61 -8.31
CA SER A 327 16.30 26.20 -8.14
C SER A 327 15.35 26.90 -9.12
N LYS A 328 15.57 28.20 -9.37
CA LYS A 328 14.83 28.99 -10.35
C LYS A 328 15.11 28.54 -11.77
N LYS A 329 16.37 28.22 -12.09
CA LYS A 329 16.79 27.72 -13.41
C LYS A 329 16.06 26.44 -13.79
N ILE A 330 15.96 25.47 -12.88
CA ILE A 330 15.37 24.15 -13.16
C ILE A 330 13.87 24.03 -12.80
N GLY A 331 13.28 25.12 -12.28
CA GLY A 331 11.86 25.21 -11.97
C GLY A 331 11.39 24.34 -10.80
N ILE A 332 12.18 24.28 -9.71
CA ILE A 332 11.89 23.48 -8.51
C ILE A 332 12.03 24.35 -7.26
N ALA A 333 11.28 24.03 -6.19
CA ALA A 333 11.45 24.72 -4.92
C ALA A 333 12.86 24.53 -4.31
N PRO A 334 13.45 25.59 -3.73
CA PRO A 334 14.82 25.55 -3.21
C PRO A 334 15.03 24.56 -2.06
N GLY A 335 13.97 24.27 -1.29
CA GLY A 335 14.02 23.27 -0.22
C GLY A 335 14.44 21.88 -0.72
N LEU A 336 13.97 21.49 -1.91
CA LEU A 336 14.29 20.21 -2.53
C LEU A 336 15.77 20.15 -2.95
N ILE A 337 16.34 21.26 -3.44
CA ILE A 337 17.78 21.35 -3.76
C ILE A 337 18.61 21.21 -2.49
N VAL A 338 18.18 21.84 -1.39
CA VAL A 338 18.84 21.66 -0.09
C VAL A 338 18.76 20.20 0.37
N GLY A 339 17.61 19.53 0.19
CA GLY A 339 17.45 18.11 0.49
C GLY A 339 18.45 17.24 -0.28
N GLN A 340 18.56 17.46 -1.60
CA GLN A 340 19.52 16.76 -2.47
C GLN A 340 20.97 16.99 -2.04
N LEU A 341 21.38 18.23 -1.82
CA LEU A 341 22.74 18.56 -1.39
C LEU A 341 23.09 17.98 -0.01
N GLN A 342 22.12 17.90 0.91
CA GLN A 342 22.30 17.28 2.22
C GLN A 342 22.46 15.76 2.12
N HIS A 343 21.62 15.11 1.31
CA HIS A 343 21.70 13.67 1.07
C HIS A 343 23.03 13.28 0.43
N GLN A 344 23.51 14.07 -0.54
CA GLN A 344 24.80 13.89 -1.23
C GLN A 344 26.01 14.34 -0.39
N GLY A 345 25.83 14.75 0.88
CA GLY A 345 26.92 15.15 1.77
C GLY A 345 27.66 16.44 1.38
N ARG A 346 27.12 17.23 0.44
CA ARG A 346 27.72 18.50 -0.03
C ARG A 346 27.57 19.62 0.99
N ILE A 347 26.49 19.57 1.77
CA ILE A 347 26.26 20.45 2.93
C ILE A 347 25.76 19.63 4.11
N LYS A 348 26.01 20.09 5.34
CA LYS A 348 25.51 19.43 6.56
C LYS A 348 23.99 19.54 6.65
N TYR A 349 23.36 18.58 7.29
CA TYR A 349 21.91 18.61 7.59
C TYR A 349 21.48 19.83 8.41
N SER A 350 22.37 20.51 9.14
CA SER A 350 22.04 21.77 9.85
C SER A 350 22.08 23.01 8.96
N GLN A 351 22.70 22.94 7.78
CA GLN A 351 22.89 24.09 6.89
C GLN A 351 21.67 24.31 5.99
N MET A 352 21.43 25.57 5.63
CA MET A 352 20.40 26.01 4.67
C MET A 352 18.95 25.60 4.99
N GLN A 353 18.66 25.24 6.25
CA GLN A 353 17.32 24.85 6.71
C GLN A 353 16.25 25.91 6.46
N HIS A 354 16.62 27.19 6.50
CA HIS A 354 15.72 28.32 6.24
C HIS A 354 15.24 28.41 4.77
N LEU A 355 15.82 27.62 3.85
CA LEU A 355 15.33 27.51 2.47
C LEU A 355 14.32 26.38 2.28
N LYS A 356 14.19 25.48 3.26
CA LYS A 356 13.13 24.47 3.31
C LYS A 356 11.87 25.10 3.87
N ARG A 357 10.72 24.73 3.31
CA ARG A 357 9.42 25.16 3.82
C ARG A 357 8.93 24.17 4.85
N ARG A 358 8.31 24.68 5.91
CA ARG A 358 7.69 23.86 6.95
C ARG A 358 6.18 23.97 6.84
N TYR A 359 5.52 22.82 6.85
CA TYR A 359 4.06 22.69 6.77
C TYR A 359 3.45 22.51 8.16
N ARG A 360 2.13 22.67 8.24
CA ARG A 360 1.31 22.35 9.42
C ARG A 360 0.03 21.65 8.95
N TRP A 361 -0.60 20.88 9.83
CA TRP A 361 -1.85 20.17 9.50
C TRP A 361 -3.05 21.11 9.37
N GLU A 362 -2.95 22.33 9.90
CA GLU A 362 -4.00 23.36 9.88
C GLU A 362 -3.87 24.34 8.69
N SER A 363 -2.94 24.10 7.75
CA SER A 363 -2.47 25.10 6.77
C SER A 363 -2.52 24.69 5.30
#